data_AF-A0A968P7U6-F1
#
_entry.id   AF-A0A968P7U6-F1
#
_cell.length_a   1.000
_cell.length_b   1.000
_cell.length_c   1.000
_cell.angle_alpha   90.00
_cell.angle_beta   90.00
_cell.angle_gamma   90.00
#
_symmetry.space_group_name_H-M   'P 1'
#
loop_
_entity.id
_entity.type
_entity.pdbx_description
1 polymer ?
#
loop_
_entity_poly.entity_id
_entity_poly.type
_entity_poly.pdbx_seq_one_letter_code
_entity_poly.pdbx_strand_id
1 'polypeptide(L)'
;MRAIFRPALPFPALLEETRKLIEAYDGGASFDPDHWRHPRVLGALLALHGPSCAYCQGSLTASDRGDVEHFRPKSIYWWLAYDFANYFLSCSRCNRVRKGDRFPLATGEEGLRFGDGRSESDERKLLLDPSRDDVGAIVLRLEGGSWALAARMTAGGPDPRAEETLRFFELNLGLLAVHRQRSIADALEEAQRVRDGRGHPSHLKRLASRFSPYGIFVQRVLAGGGFSDLLPTPRDEVGLLIAELRSELELLDTALKPHPKHRDTLDLRESRSWALAVLWLAPPSPVQPDEVASWIGDRYRPEVGHLVDQLRTELRREISP
;
A
#
# COMPACT_ATOMS: atom_id res chain seq x y z
N MET A 1 -9.92 -3.03 -2.26
CA MET A 1 -9.09 -2.21 -1.35
C MET A 1 -9.05 -2.85 0.03
N ARG A 2 -8.00 -2.54 0.79
CA ARG A 2 -7.90 -2.84 2.22
C ARG A 2 -7.55 -1.58 2.98
N ALA A 3 -7.77 -1.59 4.28
CA ALA A 3 -7.33 -0.50 5.14
C ALA A 3 -5.79 -0.52 5.21
N ILE A 4 -5.18 0.65 5.17
CA ILE A 4 -3.74 0.85 5.23
C ILE A 4 -3.43 1.61 6.51
N PHE A 5 -2.79 0.91 7.44
CA PHE A 5 -2.22 1.56 8.62
C PHE A 5 -1.01 2.40 8.19
N ARG A 6 -1.00 3.68 8.54
CA ARG A 6 0.11 4.59 8.29
C ARG A 6 0.74 5.00 9.63
N PRO A 7 1.94 4.49 9.97
CA PRO A 7 2.69 5.04 11.10
C PRO A 7 3.16 6.46 10.78
N ALA A 8 3.43 7.24 11.83
CA ALA A 8 4.12 8.51 11.68
C ALA A 8 5.56 8.25 11.24
N LEU A 9 5.89 8.65 10.00
CA LEU A 9 7.21 8.48 9.41
C LEU A 9 7.77 9.84 9.00
N PRO A 10 9.01 10.17 9.39
CA PRO A 10 9.63 11.42 9.00
C PRO A 10 10.14 11.34 7.56
N PHE A 11 9.92 12.39 6.79
CA PHE A 11 10.54 12.57 5.48
C PHE A 11 11.01 14.02 5.33
N PRO A 12 12.11 14.42 6.02
CA PRO A 12 12.52 15.81 6.07
C PRO A 12 12.80 16.41 4.69
N ALA A 13 13.32 15.61 3.75
CA ALA A 13 13.51 16.05 2.37
C ALA A 13 12.17 16.42 1.69
N LEU A 14 11.11 15.63 1.91
CA LEU A 14 9.79 15.94 1.35
C LEU A 14 9.16 17.18 2.02
N LEU A 15 9.33 17.34 3.33
CA LEU A 15 8.86 18.52 4.07
C LEU A 15 9.59 19.78 3.61
N GLU A 16 10.91 19.69 3.40
CA GLU A 16 11.73 20.77 2.89
C GLU A 16 11.29 21.20 1.49
N GLU A 17 11.08 20.24 0.58
CA GLU A 17 10.56 20.54 -0.75
C GLU A 17 9.13 21.10 -0.73
N THR A 18 8.29 20.66 0.22
CA THR A 18 6.98 21.27 0.43
C THR A 18 7.11 22.74 0.81
N ARG A 19 8.02 23.08 1.74
CA ARG A 19 8.26 24.46 2.16
C ARG A 19 8.76 25.32 1.01
N LYS A 20 9.78 24.85 0.28
CA LYS A 20 10.31 25.55 -0.91
C LYS A 20 9.23 25.77 -1.96
N LEU A 21 8.40 24.76 -2.21
CA LEU A 21 7.31 24.86 -3.18
C LEU A 21 6.29 25.93 -2.77
N ILE A 22 5.94 26.00 -1.48
CA ILE A 22 5.04 27.03 -0.96
C ILE A 22 5.66 28.43 -1.07
N GLU A 23 6.93 28.58 -0.71
CA GLU A 23 7.65 29.88 -0.75
C GLU A 23 7.84 30.40 -2.17
N ALA A 24 8.09 29.51 -3.13
CA ALA A 24 8.34 29.86 -4.53
C ALA A 24 7.09 29.92 -5.42
N TYR A 25 5.90 29.61 -4.89
CA TYR A 25 4.69 29.51 -5.71
C TYR A 25 4.25 30.85 -6.27
N ASP A 26 4.32 31.00 -7.59
CA ASP A 26 3.98 32.23 -8.34
C ASP A 26 2.76 32.04 -9.28
N GLY A 27 2.03 30.93 -9.14
CA GLY A 27 0.96 30.52 -10.05
C GLY A 27 1.35 29.36 -10.98
N GLY A 28 2.61 28.92 -10.96
CA GLY A 28 3.07 27.66 -11.55
C GLY A 28 3.86 26.81 -10.56
N ALA A 29 3.74 25.48 -10.68
CA ALA A 29 4.52 24.53 -9.89
C ALA A 29 5.30 23.59 -10.81
N SER A 30 6.62 23.53 -10.62
CA SER A 30 7.45 22.46 -11.17
C SER A 30 7.68 21.42 -10.08
N PHE A 31 7.64 20.15 -10.46
CA PHE A 31 7.80 19.05 -9.53
C PHE A 31 8.95 18.15 -9.97
N ASP A 32 9.81 17.79 -9.02
CA ASP A 32 10.87 16.80 -9.24
C ASP A 32 10.39 15.42 -8.76
N PRO A 33 10.16 14.48 -9.69
CA PRO A 33 9.69 13.15 -9.34
C PRO A 33 10.68 12.31 -8.55
N ASP A 34 11.96 12.67 -8.53
CA ASP A 34 12.99 11.89 -7.85
C ASP A 34 12.80 11.90 -6.32
N HIS A 35 12.16 12.94 -5.77
CA HIS A 35 11.82 12.98 -4.35
C HIS A 35 10.84 11.89 -3.92
N TRP A 36 9.76 11.67 -4.69
CA TRP A 36 8.79 10.63 -4.36
C TRP A 36 9.14 9.27 -4.96
N ARG A 37 9.97 9.22 -5.99
CA ARG A 37 10.54 7.97 -6.52
C ARG A 37 11.77 7.50 -5.75
N HIS A 38 12.24 8.27 -4.78
CA HIS A 38 13.38 7.90 -3.96
C HIS A 38 13.17 6.51 -3.32
N PRO A 39 14.19 5.62 -3.32
CA PRO A 39 14.06 4.27 -2.75
C PRO A 39 13.50 4.23 -1.33
N ARG A 40 13.84 5.22 -0.49
CA ARG A 40 13.23 5.42 0.83
C ARG A 40 11.70 5.51 0.81
N VAL A 41 11.14 6.36 -0.06
CA VAL A 41 9.68 6.57 -0.15
C VAL A 41 9.02 5.30 -0.67
N LEU A 42 9.59 4.69 -1.72
CA LEU A 42 9.10 3.42 -2.27
C LEU A 42 9.17 2.29 -1.25
N GLY A 43 10.25 2.20 -0.48
CA GLY A 43 10.43 1.21 0.59
C GLY A 43 9.40 1.39 1.72
N ALA A 44 9.15 2.63 2.14
CA ALA A 44 8.10 2.91 3.09
C ALA A 44 6.73 2.49 2.56
N LEU A 45 6.37 2.86 1.33
CA LEU A 45 5.12 2.42 0.72
C LEU A 45 5.06 0.88 0.59
N LEU A 46 6.16 0.21 0.23
CA LEU A 46 6.23 -1.25 0.18
C LEU A 46 5.96 -1.88 1.56
N ALA A 47 6.48 -1.30 2.64
CA ALA A 47 6.19 -1.74 4.01
C ALA A 47 4.70 -1.61 4.37
N LEU A 48 4.03 -0.56 3.92
CA LEU A 48 2.60 -0.33 4.21
C LEU A 48 1.68 -1.17 3.32
N HIS A 49 2.06 -1.40 2.06
CA HIS A 49 1.21 -1.98 1.03
C HIS A 49 1.49 -3.48 0.78
N GLY A 50 2.73 -3.93 0.95
CA GLY A 50 3.24 -5.12 0.28
C GLY A 50 3.34 -4.92 -1.24
N PRO A 51 3.63 -5.98 -2.03
CA PRO A 51 3.69 -5.91 -3.49
C PRO A 51 2.30 -5.84 -4.16
N SER A 52 1.41 -5.00 -3.63
CA SER A 52 -0.01 -4.93 -4.00
C SER A 52 -0.47 -3.49 -4.24
N CYS A 53 -1.25 -3.27 -5.30
CA CYS A 53 -1.85 -1.96 -5.59
C CYS A 53 -2.85 -1.54 -4.49
N ALA A 54 -2.76 -0.29 -4.03
CA ALA A 54 -3.64 0.31 -3.02
C ALA A 54 -5.14 0.17 -3.35
N TYR A 55 -5.49 0.31 -4.63
CA TYR A 55 -6.88 0.33 -5.09
C TYR A 55 -7.40 -1.07 -5.45
N CYS A 56 -6.84 -1.67 -6.50
CA CYS A 56 -7.34 -2.97 -6.98
C CYS A 56 -6.85 -4.17 -6.18
N GLN A 57 -5.84 -4.00 -5.33
CA GLN A 57 -5.16 -5.09 -4.61
C GLN A 57 -4.51 -6.12 -5.53
N GLY A 58 -4.38 -5.81 -6.82
CA GLY A 58 -3.66 -6.66 -7.76
C GLY A 58 -2.15 -6.59 -7.55
N SER A 59 -1.47 -7.62 -8.08
CA SER A 59 -0.02 -7.77 -7.99
C SER A 59 0.72 -6.66 -8.73
N LEU A 60 1.78 -6.16 -8.11
CA LEU A 60 2.77 -5.29 -8.73
C LEU A 60 3.89 -6.17 -9.27
N THR A 61 3.95 -6.29 -10.60
CA THR A 61 4.81 -7.25 -11.30
C THR A 61 6.12 -6.61 -11.74
N ALA A 62 7.03 -7.39 -12.32
CA ALA A 62 8.26 -6.83 -12.90
C ALA A 62 8.00 -5.80 -14.01
N SER A 63 6.89 -5.94 -14.77
CA SER A 63 6.49 -5.04 -15.85
C SER A 63 5.61 -3.87 -15.40
N ASP A 64 5.01 -3.97 -14.22
CA ASP A 64 4.25 -2.90 -13.56
C ASP A 64 4.55 -2.93 -12.07
N ARG A 65 5.72 -2.39 -11.71
CA ARG A 65 6.25 -2.40 -10.33
C ARG A 65 5.45 -1.48 -9.39
N GLY A 66 4.44 -0.80 -9.92
CA GLY A 66 3.72 0.28 -9.26
C GLY A 66 4.46 1.61 -9.34
N ASP A 67 3.68 2.68 -9.20
CA ASP A 67 4.15 4.05 -9.05
C ASP A 67 3.72 4.60 -7.70
N VAL A 68 4.41 5.66 -7.26
CA VAL A 68 3.88 6.52 -6.20
C VAL A 68 2.73 7.32 -6.78
N GLU A 69 1.55 7.07 -6.22
CA GLU A 69 0.32 7.75 -6.57
C GLU A 69 0.00 8.85 -5.56
N HIS A 70 -0.33 10.02 -6.09
CA HIS A 70 -0.85 11.16 -5.33
C HIS A 70 -2.37 11.02 -5.22
N PHE A 71 -2.90 10.65 -4.05
CA PHE A 71 -4.35 10.46 -3.89
C PHE A 71 -5.12 11.73 -4.27
N ARG A 72 -4.68 12.87 -3.75
CA ARG A 72 -5.04 14.21 -4.22
C ARG A 72 -4.02 14.61 -5.30
N PRO A 73 -4.44 14.79 -6.57
CA PRO A 73 -3.51 14.98 -7.67
C PRO A 73 -2.74 16.29 -7.55
N LYS A 74 -1.42 16.23 -7.71
CA LYS A 74 -0.52 17.39 -7.58
C LYS A 74 -0.77 18.52 -8.60
N SER A 75 -1.44 18.24 -9.71
CA SER A 75 -1.86 19.24 -10.69
C SER A 75 -2.94 20.19 -10.16
N ILE A 76 -3.70 19.76 -9.14
CA ILE A 76 -4.78 20.52 -8.51
C ILE A 76 -4.37 20.90 -7.08
N TYR A 77 -3.86 19.94 -6.32
CA TYR A 77 -3.44 20.09 -4.92
C TYR A 77 -1.91 20.14 -4.84
N TRP A 78 -1.30 21.12 -5.52
CA TRP A 78 0.15 21.22 -5.69
C TRP A 78 0.91 21.28 -4.36
N TRP A 79 0.33 21.87 -3.31
CA TRP A 79 0.93 21.94 -1.97
C TRP A 79 1.00 20.57 -1.27
N LEU A 80 0.30 19.55 -1.80
CA LEU A 80 0.37 18.16 -1.34
C LEU A 80 1.26 17.29 -2.24
N ALA A 81 2.00 17.90 -3.17
CA ALA A 81 2.85 17.17 -4.11
C ALA A 81 3.96 16.40 -3.42
N TYR A 82 4.44 16.88 -2.27
CA TYR A 82 5.46 16.24 -1.44
C TYR A 82 4.92 15.73 -0.09
N ASP A 83 3.60 15.61 0.08
CA ASP A 83 3.04 15.05 1.31
C ASP A 83 3.01 13.52 1.25
N PHE A 84 3.77 12.85 2.12
CA PHE A 84 3.78 11.38 2.21
C PHE A 84 2.41 10.79 2.59
N ALA A 85 1.59 11.52 3.37
CA ALA A 85 0.24 11.08 3.69
C ALA A 85 -0.66 11.02 2.45
N ASN A 86 -0.31 11.78 1.40
CA ASN A 86 -0.96 11.80 0.11
C ASN A 86 -0.47 10.69 -0.85
N TYR A 87 0.54 9.88 -0.46
CA TYR A 87 1.17 8.89 -1.34
C TYR A 87 0.68 7.46 -1.15
N PHE A 88 0.38 6.76 -2.23
CA PHE A 88 0.01 5.34 -2.23
C PHE A 88 0.82 4.57 -3.27
N LEU A 89 1.10 3.29 -3.02
CA LEU A 89 1.64 2.41 -4.07
C LEU A 89 0.51 1.90 -4.96
N SER A 90 0.55 2.22 -6.26
CA SER A 90 -0.53 1.85 -7.20
C SER A 90 0.00 1.38 -8.55
N CYS A 91 -0.66 0.38 -9.15
CA CYS A 91 -0.34 -0.06 -10.51
C CYS A 91 -0.65 1.02 -11.55
N SER A 92 0.01 0.92 -12.71
CA SER A 92 -0.14 1.84 -13.83
C SER A 92 -1.59 1.99 -14.31
N ARG A 93 -2.38 0.91 -14.29
CA ARG A 93 -3.80 0.95 -14.67
C ARG A 93 -4.61 1.82 -13.72
N CYS A 94 -4.48 1.62 -12.41
CA CYS A 94 -5.25 2.39 -11.44
C CYS A 94 -4.75 3.85 -11.35
N ASN A 95 -3.44 4.05 -11.32
CA ASN A 95 -2.83 5.38 -11.26
C ASN A 95 -2.99 6.09 -12.61
N ARG A 96 -2.21 5.72 -13.63
CA ARG A 96 -2.06 6.50 -14.87
C ARG A 96 -3.30 6.47 -15.77
N VAL A 97 -3.98 5.32 -15.88
CA VAL A 97 -5.11 5.15 -16.83
C VAL A 97 -6.44 5.57 -16.20
N ARG A 98 -6.74 5.10 -14.98
CA ARG A 98 -8.04 5.34 -14.32
C ARG A 98 -8.07 6.60 -13.48
N LYS A 99 -7.04 6.91 -12.71
CA LYS A 99 -7.07 8.11 -11.88
C LYS A 99 -6.50 9.31 -12.62
N GLY A 100 -5.21 9.29 -12.92
CA GLY A 100 -4.47 10.46 -13.39
C GLY A 100 -4.75 11.65 -12.46
N ASP A 101 -5.12 12.77 -13.06
CA ASP A 101 -5.48 13.99 -12.34
C ASP A 101 -6.97 14.05 -11.93
N ARG A 102 -7.74 12.98 -12.14
CA ARG A 102 -9.17 12.97 -11.78
C ARG A 102 -9.34 12.74 -10.28
N PHE A 103 -10.08 13.63 -9.65
CA PHE A 103 -10.44 13.56 -8.24
C PHE A 103 -11.91 13.94 -8.07
N PRO A 104 -12.85 12.98 -8.20
CA PRO A 104 -14.27 13.28 -8.23
C PRO A 104 -14.77 13.75 -6.86
N LEU A 105 -15.49 14.87 -6.86
CA LEU A 105 -16.13 15.47 -5.70
C LEU A 105 -17.66 15.37 -5.83
N ALA A 106 -18.37 15.54 -4.71
CA ALA A 106 -19.83 15.60 -4.71
C ALA A 106 -20.36 16.75 -5.60
N THR A 107 -21.58 16.63 -6.12
CA THR A 107 -22.18 17.69 -6.93
C THR A 107 -22.24 19.01 -6.17
N GLY A 108 -21.81 20.08 -6.83
CA GLY A 108 -21.73 21.44 -6.26
C GLY A 108 -20.54 21.66 -5.32
N GLU A 109 -19.66 20.66 -5.14
CA GLU A 109 -18.44 20.81 -4.35
C GLU A 109 -17.32 21.44 -5.18
N GLU A 110 -16.68 22.47 -4.63
CA GLU A 110 -15.42 23.00 -5.18
C GLU A 110 -14.23 22.41 -4.43
N GLY A 111 -13.21 22.03 -5.21
CA GLY A 111 -11.95 21.52 -4.65
C GLY A 111 -11.27 22.53 -3.74
N LEU A 112 -10.46 22.04 -2.80
CA LEU A 112 -9.65 22.89 -1.93
C LEU A 112 -8.74 23.82 -2.73
N ARG A 113 -8.49 25.01 -2.19
CA ARG A 113 -7.46 25.93 -2.66
C ARG A 113 -6.44 26.16 -1.55
N PHE A 114 -5.18 26.35 -1.93
CA PHE A 114 -4.14 26.65 -0.96
C PHE A 114 -4.51 27.91 -0.15
N GLY A 115 -4.48 27.79 1.17
CA GLY A 115 -4.77 28.90 2.08
C GLY A 115 -6.24 29.32 2.19
N ASP A 116 -7.20 28.54 1.68
CA ASP A 116 -8.64 28.87 1.78
C ASP A 116 -9.25 28.64 3.19
N GLY A 117 -8.44 28.18 4.15
CA GLY A 117 -8.83 27.94 5.53
C GLY A 117 -9.64 26.65 5.74
N ARG A 118 -9.99 25.91 4.68
CA ARG A 118 -10.64 24.61 4.77
C ARG A 118 -9.61 23.50 4.95
N SER A 119 -10.02 22.46 5.65
CA SER A 119 -9.25 21.24 5.85
C SER A 119 -9.60 20.18 4.79
N GLU A 120 -8.73 19.18 4.64
CA GLU A 120 -8.99 18.03 3.79
C GLU A 120 -10.27 17.24 4.12
N SER A 121 -10.74 17.33 5.37
CA SER A 121 -11.98 16.71 5.84
C SER A 121 -13.24 17.47 5.47
N ASP A 122 -13.13 18.77 5.16
CA ASP A 122 -14.28 19.60 4.77
C ASP A 122 -14.70 19.34 3.32
N GLU A 123 -13.78 18.86 2.48
CA GLU A 123 -14.03 18.61 1.08
C GLU A 123 -14.72 17.25 0.86
N ARG A 124 -15.88 17.28 0.20
CA ARG A 124 -16.70 16.08 -0.06
C ARG A 124 -16.19 15.28 -1.26
N LYS A 125 -15.06 14.58 -1.08
CA LYS A 125 -14.49 13.63 -2.06
C LYS A 125 -15.32 12.35 -2.20
N LEU A 126 -15.43 11.81 -3.42
CA LEU A 126 -16.19 10.59 -3.68
C LEU A 126 -15.34 9.30 -3.62
N LEU A 127 -14.03 9.40 -3.90
CA LEU A 127 -13.14 8.24 -3.77
C LEU A 127 -12.83 7.96 -2.29
N LEU A 128 -12.77 6.68 -1.93
CA LEU A 128 -12.28 6.24 -0.63
C LEU A 128 -10.74 6.30 -0.60
N ASP A 129 -10.22 6.94 0.42
CA ASP A 129 -8.81 6.94 0.83
C ASP A 129 -8.53 5.68 1.66
N PRO A 130 -7.70 4.74 1.19
CA PRO A 130 -7.43 3.48 1.90
C PRO A 130 -6.82 3.64 3.29
N SER A 131 -6.29 4.81 3.65
CA SER A 131 -5.67 5.08 4.94
C SER A 131 -6.51 5.90 5.91
N ARG A 132 -7.54 6.60 5.41
CA ARG A 132 -8.37 7.50 6.23
C ARG A 132 -9.85 7.11 6.26
N ASP A 133 -10.36 6.42 5.24
CA ASP A 133 -11.78 6.09 5.12
C ASP A 133 -12.09 4.63 5.48
N ASP A 134 -13.35 4.35 5.84
CA ASP A 134 -13.84 2.99 6.05
C ASP A 134 -13.99 2.24 4.71
N VAL A 135 -12.90 1.62 4.28
CA VAL A 135 -12.89 0.72 3.10
C VAL A 135 -13.61 -0.60 3.35
N GLY A 136 -14.07 -0.88 4.58
CA GLY A 136 -15.05 -1.92 4.88
C GLY A 136 -16.41 -1.66 4.23
N ALA A 137 -16.65 -0.44 3.74
CA ALA A 137 -17.78 -0.11 2.87
C ALA A 137 -17.76 -0.85 1.53
N ILE A 138 -16.62 -1.41 1.11
CA ILE A 138 -16.56 -2.34 -0.03
C ILE A 138 -16.55 -3.78 0.50
N VAL A 139 -17.60 -4.53 0.17
CA VAL A 139 -17.82 -5.91 0.59
C VAL A 139 -17.66 -6.89 -0.59
N LEU A 140 -17.50 -8.18 -0.29
CA LEU A 140 -17.55 -9.27 -1.26
C LEU A 140 -18.94 -9.91 -1.24
N ARG A 141 -19.50 -10.19 -2.41
CA ARG A 141 -20.75 -10.94 -2.57
C ARG A 141 -20.56 -12.05 -3.57
N LEU A 142 -21.21 -13.18 -3.32
CA LEU A 142 -21.29 -14.26 -4.28
C LEU A 142 -22.52 -14.03 -5.15
N GLU A 143 -22.30 -13.70 -6.42
CA GLU A 143 -23.36 -13.37 -7.38
C GLU A 143 -23.17 -14.24 -8.63
N GLY A 144 -24.18 -15.04 -8.99
CA GLY A 144 -24.12 -15.92 -10.17
C GLY A 144 -22.93 -16.90 -10.16
N GLY A 145 -22.48 -17.34 -8.97
CA GLY A 145 -21.33 -18.24 -8.81
C GLY A 145 -19.96 -17.56 -8.88
N SER A 146 -19.89 -16.23 -8.91
CA SER A 146 -18.63 -15.47 -8.92
C SER A 146 -18.58 -14.43 -7.79
N TRP A 147 -17.39 -14.19 -7.25
CA TRP A 147 -17.19 -13.20 -6.19
C TRP A 147 -17.05 -11.78 -6.75
N ALA A 148 -18.09 -10.96 -6.59
CA ALA A 148 -18.08 -9.56 -6.97
C ALA A 148 -17.82 -8.66 -5.75
N LEU A 149 -17.19 -7.50 -5.99
CA LEU A 149 -17.16 -6.43 -4.99
C LEU A 149 -18.43 -5.60 -5.11
N ALA A 150 -19.02 -5.25 -3.97
CA ALA A 150 -20.21 -4.42 -3.91
C ALA A 150 -20.07 -3.37 -2.82
N ALA A 151 -20.80 -2.27 -2.94
CA ALA A 151 -20.96 -1.34 -1.85
C ALA A 151 -21.80 -1.96 -0.73
N ARG A 152 -21.43 -1.68 0.52
CA ARG A 152 -22.19 -2.04 1.71
C ARG A 152 -23.53 -1.32 1.68
N MET A 153 -24.61 -2.03 2.01
CA MET A 153 -25.92 -1.41 2.16
C MET A 153 -25.96 -0.60 3.47
N THR A 154 -26.49 0.61 3.38
CA THR A 154 -26.82 1.48 4.51
C THR A 154 -28.33 1.74 4.50
N ALA A 155 -28.85 2.47 5.50
CA ALA A 155 -30.27 2.83 5.55
C ALA A 155 -30.73 3.64 4.31
N GLY A 156 -29.82 4.40 3.69
CA GLY A 156 -30.10 5.23 2.51
C GLY A 156 -29.83 4.53 1.17
N GLY A 157 -29.56 3.22 1.17
CA GLY A 157 -29.11 2.48 -0.02
C GLY A 157 -27.62 2.13 0.04
N PRO A 158 -27.00 1.75 -1.08
CA PRO A 158 -25.58 1.42 -1.12
C PRO A 158 -24.71 2.62 -0.72
N ASP A 159 -23.58 2.37 -0.07
CA ASP A 159 -22.62 3.44 0.28
C ASP A 159 -22.11 4.14 -1.00
N PRO A 160 -22.41 5.44 -1.18
CA PRO A 160 -22.18 6.12 -2.45
C PRO A 160 -20.69 6.29 -2.78
N ARG A 161 -19.82 6.39 -1.76
CA ARG A 161 -18.36 6.52 -1.96
C ARG A 161 -17.76 5.17 -2.33
N ALA A 162 -18.26 4.08 -1.75
CA ALA A 162 -17.89 2.74 -2.16
C ALA A 162 -18.33 2.44 -3.59
N GLU A 163 -19.58 2.79 -3.97
CA GLU A 163 -20.06 2.64 -5.36
C GLU A 163 -19.22 3.44 -6.35
N GLU A 164 -18.96 4.71 -6.05
CA GLU A 164 -18.13 5.53 -6.92
C GLU A 164 -16.73 4.96 -7.05
N THR A 165 -16.12 4.50 -5.95
CA THR A 165 -14.77 3.94 -6.00
C THR A 165 -14.71 2.63 -6.83
N LEU A 166 -15.72 1.77 -6.68
CA LEU A 166 -15.84 0.54 -7.48
C LEU A 166 -15.99 0.82 -8.97
N ARG A 167 -16.87 1.77 -9.32
CA ARG A 167 -17.11 2.23 -10.70
C ARG A 167 -15.88 2.91 -11.28
N PHE A 168 -15.29 3.85 -10.55
CA PHE A 168 -14.17 4.66 -10.98
C PHE A 168 -12.95 3.81 -11.32
N PHE A 169 -12.60 2.84 -10.46
CA PHE A 169 -11.48 1.93 -10.71
C PHE A 169 -11.87 0.65 -11.45
N GLU A 170 -13.13 0.48 -11.87
CA GLU A 170 -13.61 -0.73 -12.56
C GLU A 170 -13.19 -2.03 -11.85
N LEU A 171 -13.40 -2.09 -10.53
CA LEU A 171 -12.83 -3.16 -9.70
C LEU A 171 -13.48 -4.54 -9.94
N ASN A 172 -14.52 -4.63 -10.76
CA ASN A 172 -15.18 -5.87 -11.15
C ASN A 172 -15.02 -6.23 -12.63
N LEU A 173 -14.21 -5.49 -13.40
CA LEU A 173 -14.09 -5.70 -14.85
C LEU A 173 -12.73 -6.26 -15.26
N GLY A 174 -12.73 -6.92 -16.42
CA GLY A 174 -11.52 -7.39 -17.10
C GLY A 174 -10.68 -8.37 -16.29
N LEU A 175 -9.37 -8.38 -16.56
CA LEU A 175 -8.43 -9.31 -15.93
C LEU A 175 -8.31 -9.15 -14.42
N LEU A 176 -8.68 -7.99 -13.84
CA LEU A 176 -8.71 -7.85 -12.39
C LEU A 176 -9.69 -8.82 -11.73
N ALA A 177 -10.91 -8.88 -12.26
CA ALA A 177 -11.94 -9.76 -11.72
C ALA A 177 -11.53 -11.22 -11.88
N VAL A 178 -10.97 -11.58 -13.04
CA VAL A 178 -10.46 -12.93 -13.33
C VAL A 178 -9.34 -13.31 -12.36
N HIS A 179 -8.33 -12.47 -12.19
CA HIS A 179 -7.21 -12.75 -11.30
C HIS A 179 -7.65 -12.83 -9.84
N ARG A 180 -8.57 -11.95 -9.41
CA ARG A 180 -9.16 -12.05 -8.06
C ARG A 180 -9.92 -13.37 -7.87
N GLN A 181 -10.73 -13.81 -8.85
CA GLN A 181 -11.42 -15.11 -8.76
C GLN A 181 -10.43 -16.26 -8.62
N ARG A 182 -9.36 -16.26 -9.45
CA ARG A 182 -8.33 -17.31 -9.40
C ARG A 182 -7.65 -17.34 -8.04
N SER A 183 -7.20 -16.19 -7.52
CA SER A 183 -6.58 -16.14 -6.20
C SER A 183 -7.52 -16.63 -5.09
N ILE A 184 -8.82 -16.35 -5.18
CA ILE A 184 -9.82 -16.88 -4.23
C ILE A 184 -9.97 -18.40 -4.38
N ALA A 185 -10.09 -18.91 -5.61
CA ALA A 185 -10.27 -20.32 -5.90
C ALA A 185 -9.04 -21.14 -5.46
N ASP A 186 -7.84 -20.70 -5.82
CA ASP A 186 -6.57 -21.35 -5.45
C ASP A 186 -6.44 -21.43 -3.92
N ALA A 187 -6.83 -20.37 -3.20
CA ALA A 187 -6.79 -20.35 -1.75
C ALA A 187 -7.86 -21.25 -1.10
N LEU A 188 -9.06 -21.35 -1.67
CA LEU A 188 -10.10 -22.29 -1.22
C LEU A 188 -9.67 -23.74 -1.42
N GLU A 189 -9.08 -24.06 -2.57
CA GLU A 189 -8.52 -25.39 -2.84
C GLU A 189 -7.41 -25.72 -1.84
N GLU A 190 -6.46 -24.80 -1.63
CA GLU A 190 -5.37 -25.02 -0.68
C GLU A 190 -5.88 -25.12 0.76
N ALA A 191 -6.91 -24.36 1.15
CA ALA A 191 -7.55 -24.48 2.45
C ALA A 191 -8.17 -25.87 2.67
N GLN A 192 -8.84 -26.42 1.65
CA GLN A 192 -9.36 -27.78 1.71
C GLN A 192 -8.23 -28.81 1.79
N ARG A 193 -7.17 -28.66 1.00
CA ARG A 193 -6.00 -29.54 1.06
C ARG A 193 -5.36 -29.51 2.45
N VAL A 194 -5.27 -28.35 3.09
CA VAL A 194 -4.76 -28.21 4.47
C VAL A 194 -5.67 -28.94 5.45
N ARG A 195 -7.00 -28.81 5.36
CA ARG A 195 -7.95 -29.59 6.17
C ARG A 195 -7.76 -31.10 6.01
N ASP A 196 -7.51 -31.54 4.78
CA ASP A 196 -7.30 -32.95 4.45
C ASP A 196 -5.89 -33.46 4.84
N GLY A 197 -5.02 -32.62 5.40
CA GLY A 197 -3.63 -32.99 5.74
C GLY A 197 -2.69 -33.14 4.53
N ARG A 198 -3.07 -32.60 3.36
CA ARG A 198 -2.31 -32.69 2.08
C ARG A 198 -1.79 -31.34 1.58
N GLY A 199 -2.17 -30.24 2.23
CA GLY A 199 -1.81 -28.87 1.87
C GLY A 199 -0.64 -28.33 2.71
N HIS A 200 -0.26 -27.10 2.41
CA HIS A 200 0.82 -26.37 3.08
C HIS A 200 0.25 -25.14 3.81
N PRO A 201 0.09 -25.19 5.14
CA PRO A 201 -0.44 -24.06 5.91
C PRO A 201 0.30 -22.73 5.67
N SER A 202 1.62 -22.78 5.48
CA SER A 202 2.41 -21.57 5.19
C SER A 202 2.12 -20.97 3.81
N HIS A 203 1.77 -21.80 2.83
CA HIS A 203 1.36 -21.33 1.51
C HIS A 203 -0.01 -20.66 1.57
N LEU A 204 -0.98 -21.28 2.23
CA LEU A 204 -2.29 -20.69 2.46
C LEU A 204 -2.21 -19.35 3.19
N LYS A 205 -1.40 -19.27 4.26
CA LYS A 205 -1.16 -18.02 4.99
C LYS A 205 -0.56 -16.93 4.10
N ARG A 206 0.31 -17.28 3.15
CA ARG A 206 0.81 -16.32 2.14
C ARG A 206 -0.30 -15.84 1.22
N LEU A 207 -1.08 -16.74 0.63
CA LEU A 207 -2.22 -16.37 -0.23
C LEU A 207 -3.23 -15.47 0.50
N ALA A 208 -3.44 -15.75 1.79
CA ALA A 208 -4.34 -15.00 2.64
C ALA A 208 -3.67 -13.85 3.39
N SER A 209 -2.43 -13.43 3.09
CA SER A 209 -1.81 -12.29 3.78
C SER A 209 -2.33 -10.95 3.24
N ARG A 210 -2.56 -9.96 4.11
CA ARG A 210 -2.97 -8.59 3.70
C ARG A 210 -1.96 -7.91 2.78
N PHE A 211 -0.69 -8.32 2.85
CA PHE A 211 0.38 -7.77 2.01
C PHE A 211 0.42 -8.44 0.64
N SER A 212 -0.18 -9.63 0.51
CA SER A 212 -0.21 -10.37 -0.74
C SER A 212 -1.33 -9.90 -1.67
N PRO A 213 -1.11 -10.00 -2.99
CA PRO A 213 -2.12 -9.63 -3.97
C PRO A 213 -3.44 -10.34 -3.73
N TYR A 214 -4.52 -9.57 -3.68
CA TYR A 214 -5.89 -10.01 -3.38
C TYR A 214 -6.08 -10.70 -2.02
N GLY A 215 -5.07 -10.74 -1.15
CA GLY A 215 -5.09 -11.53 0.08
C GLY A 215 -6.19 -11.10 1.06
N ILE A 216 -6.55 -9.81 1.13
CA ILE A 216 -7.69 -9.35 1.92
C ILE A 216 -9.02 -9.96 1.46
N PHE A 217 -9.17 -10.22 0.15
CA PHE A 217 -10.36 -10.84 -0.41
C PHE A 217 -10.38 -12.34 -0.12
N VAL A 218 -9.21 -12.98 -0.23
CA VAL A 218 -9.00 -14.37 0.20
C VAL A 218 -9.37 -14.55 1.67
N GLN A 219 -8.86 -13.70 2.58
CA GLN A 219 -9.20 -13.76 4.01
C GLN A 219 -10.71 -13.73 4.25
N ARG A 220 -11.42 -12.79 3.61
CA ARG A 220 -12.86 -12.62 3.79
C ARG A 220 -13.65 -13.85 3.33
N VAL A 221 -13.27 -14.43 2.18
CA VAL A 221 -13.92 -15.64 1.66
C VAL A 221 -13.64 -16.85 2.55
N LEU A 222 -12.38 -17.06 2.95
CA LEU A 222 -12.00 -18.15 3.83
C LEU A 222 -12.66 -18.05 5.21
N ALA A 223 -12.73 -16.84 5.79
CA ALA A 223 -13.43 -16.59 7.04
C ALA A 223 -14.91 -16.97 6.95
N GLY A 224 -15.59 -16.54 5.88
CA GLY A 224 -17.00 -16.88 5.63
C GLY A 224 -17.23 -18.35 5.29
N GLY A 225 -16.20 -19.04 4.78
CA GLY A 225 -16.23 -20.46 4.38
C GLY A 225 -15.86 -21.45 5.49
N GLY A 226 -15.69 -21.02 6.75
CA GLY A 226 -15.35 -21.92 7.86
C GLY A 226 -13.86 -22.30 7.95
N PHE A 227 -12.97 -21.50 7.36
CA PHE A 227 -11.51 -21.67 7.41
C PHE A 227 -10.83 -20.59 8.27
N SER A 228 -11.56 -19.93 9.17
CA SER A 228 -11.06 -18.84 10.01
C SER A 228 -9.83 -19.22 10.86
N ASP A 229 -9.76 -20.46 11.32
CA ASP A 229 -8.63 -21.03 12.07
C ASP A 229 -7.36 -21.24 11.22
N LEU A 230 -7.48 -21.20 9.89
CA LEU A 230 -6.35 -21.34 8.97
C LEU A 230 -5.79 -19.98 8.51
N LEU A 231 -6.45 -18.87 8.86
CA LEU A 231 -6.03 -17.53 8.46
C LEU A 231 -4.72 -17.10 9.15
N PRO A 232 -3.90 -16.27 8.48
CA PRO A 232 -2.73 -15.72 9.12
C PRO A 232 -3.15 -14.73 10.21
N THR A 233 -2.47 -14.79 11.36
CA THR A 233 -2.55 -13.73 12.37
C THR A 233 -1.82 -12.47 11.89
N PRO A 234 -2.09 -11.28 12.45
CA PRO A 234 -1.32 -10.08 12.10
C PRO A 234 0.20 -10.27 12.26
N ARG A 235 0.62 -11.07 13.24
CA ARG A 235 2.02 -11.46 13.46
C ARG A 235 2.55 -12.31 12.31
N ASP A 236 1.79 -13.31 11.85
CA ASP A 236 2.15 -14.14 10.68
C ASP A 236 2.33 -13.27 9.44
N GLU A 237 1.43 -12.32 9.19
CA GLU A 237 1.44 -11.49 7.98
C GLU A 237 2.70 -10.61 7.89
N VAL A 238 3.09 -9.97 9.00
CA VAL A 238 4.33 -9.16 9.07
C VAL A 238 5.57 -10.05 8.92
N GLY A 239 5.60 -11.21 9.58
CA GLY A 239 6.71 -12.16 9.45
C GLY A 239 6.87 -12.68 8.02
N LEU A 240 5.76 -12.97 7.33
CA LEU A 240 5.77 -13.39 5.93
C LEU A 240 6.30 -12.29 5.01
N LEU A 241 5.89 -11.03 5.19
CA LEU A 241 6.40 -9.91 4.41
C LEU A 241 7.91 -9.72 4.63
N ILE A 242 8.39 -9.80 5.88
CA ILE A 242 9.83 -9.68 6.18
C ILE A 242 10.61 -10.83 5.53
N ALA A 243 10.09 -12.05 5.58
CA ALA A 243 10.73 -13.20 4.92
C ALA A 243 10.83 -13.01 3.40
N GLU A 244 9.78 -12.47 2.77
CA GLU A 244 9.77 -12.14 1.34
C GLU A 244 10.80 -11.05 1.00
N LEU A 245 10.80 -9.93 1.73
CA LEU A 245 11.76 -8.83 1.53
C LEU A 245 13.22 -9.29 1.70
N ARG A 246 13.48 -10.16 2.68
CA ARG A 246 14.81 -10.75 2.87
C ARG A 246 15.22 -11.63 1.70
N SER A 247 14.31 -12.48 1.22
CA SER A 247 14.58 -13.33 0.06
C SER A 247 14.88 -12.49 -1.18
N GLU A 248 14.14 -11.39 -1.39
CA GLU A 248 14.43 -10.43 -2.46
C GLU A 248 15.81 -9.78 -2.30
N LEU A 249 16.19 -9.32 -1.10
CA LEU A 249 17.52 -8.76 -0.84
C LEU A 249 18.64 -9.76 -1.19
N GLU A 250 18.50 -11.03 -0.84
CA GLU A 250 19.49 -12.06 -1.14
C GLU A 250 19.65 -12.28 -2.66
N LEU A 251 18.55 -12.25 -3.40
CA LEU A 251 18.54 -12.37 -4.85
C LEU A 251 19.12 -11.12 -5.53
N LEU A 252 18.79 -9.92 -5.03
CA LEU A 252 19.32 -8.65 -5.54
C LEU A 252 20.83 -8.52 -5.27
N ASP A 253 21.30 -8.89 -4.08
CA ASP A 253 22.73 -8.97 -3.76
C ASP A 253 23.46 -9.89 -4.74
N THR A 254 22.86 -11.04 -5.05
CA THR A 254 23.43 -12.02 -5.99
C THR A 254 23.49 -11.46 -7.41
N ALA A 255 22.44 -10.78 -7.86
CA ALA A 255 22.36 -10.15 -9.18
C ALA A 255 23.37 -8.99 -9.34
N LEU A 256 23.69 -8.28 -8.24
CA LEU A 256 24.65 -7.17 -8.24
C LEU A 256 26.11 -7.62 -8.31
N LYS A 257 26.44 -8.87 -7.93
CA LYS A 257 27.83 -9.37 -7.99
C LYS A 257 28.49 -9.19 -9.37
N PRO A 258 27.88 -9.62 -10.50
CA PRO A 258 28.43 -9.36 -11.82
C PRO A 258 28.18 -7.92 -12.33
N HIS A 259 27.24 -7.19 -11.73
CA HIS A 259 26.78 -5.88 -12.20
C HIS A 259 26.70 -4.84 -11.07
N PRO A 260 27.81 -4.49 -10.39
CA PRO A 260 27.79 -3.75 -9.13
C PRO A 260 27.28 -2.30 -9.25
N LYS A 261 27.20 -1.77 -10.47
CA LYS A 261 26.72 -0.40 -10.75
C LYS A 261 25.33 -0.36 -11.41
N HIS A 262 24.62 -1.49 -11.49
CA HIS A 262 23.31 -1.53 -12.12
C HIS A 262 22.27 -0.77 -11.27
N ARG A 263 21.94 0.45 -11.70
CA ARG A 263 21.15 1.42 -10.93
C ARG A 263 19.80 0.87 -10.49
N ASP A 264 18.99 0.32 -11.40
CA ASP A 264 17.67 -0.19 -11.04
C ASP A 264 17.72 -1.29 -9.96
N THR A 265 18.77 -2.13 -9.98
CA THR A 265 18.92 -3.21 -8.99
C THR A 265 19.38 -2.66 -7.64
N LEU A 266 20.24 -1.63 -7.65
CA LEU A 266 20.63 -0.90 -6.44
C LEU A 266 19.43 -0.20 -5.80
N ASP A 267 18.61 0.50 -6.60
CA ASP A 267 17.42 1.22 -6.13
C ASP A 267 16.38 0.24 -5.55
N LEU A 268 16.16 -0.90 -6.21
CA LEU A 268 15.31 -1.97 -5.67
C LEU A 268 15.85 -2.49 -4.34
N ARG A 269 17.14 -2.80 -4.25
CA ARG A 269 17.77 -3.29 -3.02
C ARG A 269 17.61 -2.28 -1.88
N GLU A 270 17.92 -1.02 -2.15
CA GLU A 270 17.78 0.07 -1.17
C GLU A 270 16.33 0.21 -0.70
N SER A 271 15.36 0.14 -1.62
CA SER A 271 13.93 0.18 -1.25
C SER A 271 13.52 -0.96 -0.31
N ARG A 272 14.10 -2.17 -0.46
CA ARG A 272 13.82 -3.30 0.44
C ARG A 272 14.45 -3.08 1.82
N SER A 273 15.67 -2.54 1.88
CA SER A 273 16.30 -2.15 3.15
C SER A 273 15.47 -1.10 3.89
N TRP A 274 14.94 -0.10 3.18
CA TRP A 274 14.03 0.90 3.74
C TRP A 274 12.69 0.32 4.19
N ALA A 275 12.12 -0.63 3.45
CA ALA A 275 10.90 -1.33 3.86
C ALA A 275 11.08 -2.06 5.19
N LEU A 276 12.21 -2.79 5.33
CA LEU A 276 12.56 -3.45 6.59
C LEU A 276 12.80 -2.44 7.72
N ALA A 277 13.42 -1.29 7.45
CA ALA A 277 13.65 -0.25 8.44
C ALA A 277 12.33 0.35 8.95
N VAL A 278 11.37 0.60 8.06
CA VAL A 278 10.03 1.11 8.44
C VAL A 278 9.27 0.07 9.28
N LEU A 279 9.30 -1.21 8.87
CA LEU A 279 8.69 -2.29 9.65
C LEU A 279 9.35 -2.47 11.01
N TRP A 280 10.67 -2.27 11.13
CA TRP A 280 11.38 -2.34 12.41
C TRP A 280 11.03 -1.14 13.30
N LEU A 281 11.00 0.07 12.74
CA LEU A 281 10.69 1.27 13.50
C LEU A 281 9.26 1.26 14.06
N ALA A 282 8.29 0.92 13.22
CA ALA A 282 6.87 1.01 13.55
C ALA A 282 6.08 -0.18 12.97
N PRO A 283 6.31 -1.40 13.48
CA PRO A 283 5.58 -2.58 13.01
C PRO A 283 4.08 -2.48 13.28
N PRO A 284 3.23 -3.05 12.41
CA PRO A 284 1.82 -3.20 12.71
C PRO A 284 1.59 -4.02 13.99
N SER A 285 0.70 -3.54 14.86
CA SER A 285 0.29 -4.26 16.07
C SER A 285 -0.22 -5.68 15.74
N PRO A 286 0.09 -6.70 16.56
CA PRO A 286 0.76 -6.64 17.87
C PRO A 286 2.29 -6.82 17.84
N VAL A 287 2.90 -6.86 16.65
CA VAL A 287 4.33 -7.15 16.48
C VAL A 287 5.18 -6.07 17.15
N GLN A 288 6.22 -6.46 17.88
CA GLN A 288 7.15 -5.54 18.52
C GLN A 288 8.42 -5.29 17.66
N PRO A 289 9.06 -4.10 17.78
CA PRO A 289 10.31 -3.80 17.08
C PRO A 289 11.41 -4.85 17.25
N ASP A 290 11.58 -5.41 18.46
CA ASP A 290 12.62 -6.41 18.73
C ASP A 290 12.35 -7.74 18.01
N GLU A 291 11.08 -8.10 17.80
CA GLU A 291 10.73 -9.26 16.98
C GLU A 291 11.11 -9.04 15.52
N VAL A 292 10.83 -7.85 14.99
CA VAL A 292 11.22 -7.49 13.62
C VAL A 292 12.74 -7.51 13.46
N ALA A 293 13.49 -6.95 14.42
CA ALA A 293 14.95 -7.02 14.45
C ALA A 293 15.46 -8.47 14.35
N SER A 294 14.84 -9.37 15.13
CA SER A 294 15.14 -10.79 15.10
C SER A 294 14.87 -11.39 13.71
N TRP A 295 13.68 -11.14 13.15
CA TRP A 295 13.26 -11.68 11.85
C TRP A 295 14.04 -11.16 10.64
N ILE A 296 14.56 -9.93 10.69
CA ILE A 296 15.47 -9.38 9.66
C ILE A 296 16.74 -10.24 9.53
N GLY A 297 17.20 -10.84 10.64
CA GLY A 297 18.35 -11.72 10.69
C GLY A 297 19.70 -10.99 10.65
N ASP A 298 20.74 -11.66 11.14
CA ASP A 298 22.04 -11.02 11.42
C ASP A 298 22.76 -10.51 10.17
N ARG A 299 22.46 -11.06 8.99
CA ARG A 299 23.04 -10.62 7.72
C ARG A 299 22.67 -9.17 7.39
N TYR A 300 21.41 -8.79 7.56
CA TYR A 300 20.89 -7.47 7.15
C TYR A 300 20.64 -6.54 8.34
N ARG A 301 20.54 -7.06 9.56
CA ARG A 301 20.26 -6.28 10.78
C ARG A 301 21.20 -5.08 10.96
N PRO A 302 22.53 -5.16 10.75
CA PRO A 302 23.40 -4.00 10.94
C PRO A 302 23.09 -2.84 9.97
N GLU A 303 22.91 -3.15 8.68
CA GLU A 303 22.58 -2.16 7.64
C GLU A 303 21.21 -1.53 7.92
N VAL A 304 20.18 -2.35 8.12
CA VAL A 304 18.82 -1.86 8.36
C VAL A 304 18.75 -1.09 9.67
N GLY A 305 19.50 -1.50 10.70
CA GLY A 305 19.56 -0.81 11.99
C GLY A 305 20.08 0.63 11.85
N HIS A 306 21.07 0.86 10.99
CA HIS A 306 21.54 2.22 10.70
C HIS A 306 20.43 3.10 10.10
N LEU A 307 19.62 2.55 9.19
CA LEU A 307 18.47 3.26 8.61
C LEU A 307 17.39 3.55 9.66
N VAL A 308 17.15 2.64 10.60
CA VAL A 308 16.22 2.84 11.73
C VAL A 308 16.70 3.99 12.62
N ASP A 309 18.00 4.03 12.95
CA ASP A 309 18.57 5.09 13.78
C ASP A 309 18.53 6.45 13.08
N GLN A 310 18.70 6.46 11.75
CA GLN A 310 18.46 7.65 10.93
C GLN A 310 17.01 8.13 11.08
N LEU A 311 16.01 7.27 10.87
CA LEU A 311 14.60 7.64 11.00
C LEU A 311 14.25 8.12 12.41
N ARG A 312 14.75 7.47 13.46
CA ARG A 312 14.54 7.92 14.86
C ARG A 312 15.09 9.31 15.10
N THR A 313 16.25 9.61 14.52
CA THR A 313 16.88 10.92 14.67
C THR A 313 16.09 12.00 13.93
N GLU A 314 15.62 11.71 12.71
CA GLU A 314 14.77 12.61 11.94
C GLU A 314 13.42 12.86 12.66
N LEU A 315 12.77 11.82 13.19
CA LEU A 315 11.50 11.93 13.93
C LEU A 315 11.64 12.79 15.21
N ARG A 316 12.74 12.63 15.95
CA ARG A 316 13.01 13.47 17.14
C ARG A 316 13.21 14.95 16.80
N ARG A 317 13.72 15.25 15.61
CA ARG A 317 13.90 16.64 15.13
C ARG A 317 12.58 17.27 14.71
N GLU A 318 11.68 16.51 14.10
CA GLU A 318 10.35 17.00 13.71
C GLU A 318 9.43 17.27 14.93
N ILE A 319 9.60 16.52 16.03
CA ILE A 319 8.78 16.66 17.26
C ILE A 319 9.34 17.74 18.21
N SER A 320 10.60 18.15 18.05
CA SER A 320 11.18 19.24 18.84
C SER A 320 10.73 20.59 18.28
N PRO A 321 10.13 21.49 19.10
CA PRO A 321 9.51 22.73 18.66
C PRO A 321 10.47 23.77 18.09
#